data_AF-A0A965VUK8-F1
#
_entry.id   AF-A0A965VUK8-F1
#
_cell.length_a   1.000
_cell.length_b   1.000
_cell.length_c   1.000
_cell.angle_alpha   90.00
_cell.angle_beta   90.00
_cell.angle_gamma   90.00
#
_symmetry.space_group_name_H-M   'P 1'
#
loop_
_entity.id
_entity.type
_entity.pdbx_description
1 polymer ?
#
loop_
_entity_poly.entity_id
_entity_poly.type
_entity_poly.pdbx_seq_one_letter_code
_entity_poly.pdbx_strand_id
1 'polypeptide(L)'
;MIRCHLRHLEARCRERGYTLDQVRPCIVAEDGGRITVDETHPAYPRAKPGLGDMVAAGLSAVGITKERVSAALGVKDCGCTKRQEALNAIGRKLGIG
;
A
#
# COMPACT_ATOMS: atom_id res chain seq x y z
N MET A 1 4.38 16.30 2.19
CA MET A 1 4.73 17.05 0.97
C MET A 1 6.01 16.48 0.39
N ILE A 2 5.96 15.98 -0.84
CA ILE A 2 7.06 15.32 -1.53
C ILE A 2 7.56 16.25 -2.63
N ARG A 3 8.85 16.59 -2.62
CA ARG A 3 9.50 17.34 -3.71
C ARG A 3 10.26 16.36 -4.59
N CYS A 4 9.89 16.26 -5.86
CA CYS A 4 10.57 15.37 -6.79
C CYS A 4 10.55 15.92 -8.22
N HIS A 5 11.35 15.33 -9.10
CA HIS A 5 11.20 15.57 -10.54
C HIS A 5 10.02 14.77 -11.09
N LEU A 6 9.34 15.30 -12.12
CA LEU A 6 8.22 14.64 -12.79
C LEU A 6 8.57 13.20 -13.22
N ARG A 7 9.77 12.98 -13.77
CA ARG A 7 10.27 11.65 -14.16
C ARG A 7 10.36 10.66 -13.00
N HIS A 8 10.73 11.14 -11.80
CA HIS A 8 10.79 10.30 -10.61
C HIS A 8 9.40 10.02 -10.03
N LEU A 9 8.46 10.97 -10.19
CA LEU A 9 7.06 10.73 -9.81
C LEU A 9 6.45 9.63 -10.67
N GLU A 10 6.60 9.72 -11.99
CA GLU A 10 6.06 8.72 -12.92
C GLU A 10 6.62 7.31 -12.65
N ALA A 11 7.92 7.19 -12.41
CA ALA A 11 8.55 5.92 -12.04
C ALA A 11 7.92 5.33 -10.77
N ARG A 12 7.79 6.13 -9.71
CA ARG A 12 7.17 5.68 -8.45
C ARG A 12 5.68 5.33 -8.61
N CYS A 13 4.97 6.07 -9.47
CA CYS A 13 3.58 5.76 -9.80
C CYS A 13 3.47 4.37 -10.41
N ARG A 14 4.33 4.07 -11.38
CA ARG A 14 4.38 2.78 -12.05
C ARG A 14 4.76 1.64 -11.11
N GLU A 15 5.73 1.84 -10.21
CA GLU A 15 6.13 0.82 -9.22
C GLU A 15 5.00 0.47 -8.24
N ARG A 16 4.13 1.44 -7.94
CA ARG A 16 3.03 1.28 -6.99
C ARG A 16 1.67 1.02 -7.66
N GLY A 17 1.63 0.94 -8.99
CA GLY A 17 0.43 0.58 -9.75
C GLY A 17 -0.61 1.69 -9.92
N TYR A 18 -0.22 2.96 -9.79
CA TYR A 18 -1.08 4.11 -10.11
C TYR A 18 -0.56 4.89 -11.32
N THR A 19 -1.43 5.64 -11.99
CA THR A 19 -1.06 6.47 -13.14
C THR A 19 -0.71 7.89 -12.72
N LEU A 20 0.12 8.58 -13.52
CA LEU A 20 0.47 9.98 -13.29
C LEU A 20 -0.79 10.87 -13.25
N ASP A 21 -1.81 10.52 -14.03
CA ASP A 21 -3.09 11.22 -14.08
C ASP A 21 -3.83 11.24 -12.72
N GLN A 22 -3.75 10.14 -11.96
CA GLN A 22 -4.33 10.06 -10.62
C GLN A 22 -3.61 10.96 -9.61
N VAL A 23 -2.32 11.26 -9.84
CA VAL A 23 -1.50 12.08 -8.93
C VAL A 23 -1.44 13.55 -9.35
N ARG A 24 -1.74 13.87 -10.62
CA ARG A 24 -1.84 15.25 -11.13
C ARG A 24 -2.62 16.22 -10.22
N PRO A 25 -3.81 15.89 -9.69
CA PRO A 25 -4.55 16.81 -8.82
C PRO A 25 -3.86 17.07 -7.47
N CYS A 26 -2.85 16.27 -7.10
CA CYS A 26 -2.11 16.41 -5.85
C CYS A 26 -0.84 17.26 -6.02
N ILE A 27 -0.53 17.73 -7.23
CA ILE A 27 0.61 18.60 -7.50
C ILE A 27 0.23 20.03 -7.08
N VAL A 28 0.87 20.54 -6.03
CA VAL A 28 0.59 21.86 -5.45
C VAL A 28 1.56 22.95 -5.94
N ALA A 29 2.68 22.56 -6.55
CA ALA A 29 3.61 23.50 -7.19
C ALA A 29 4.41 22.80 -8.30
N GLU A 30 4.70 23.52 -9.38
CA GLU A 30 5.55 23.09 -10.49
C GLU A 30 6.54 24.20 -10.86
N ASP A 31 7.83 23.86 -10.92
CA ASP A 31 8.91 24.76 -11.29
C ASP A 31 9.87 24.04 -12.26
N GLY A 32 9.73 24.30 -13.56
CA GLY A 32 10.69 23.90 -14.60
C GLY A 32 11.09 22.41 -14.64
N GLY A 33 10.29 21.52 -14.06
CA GLY A 33 10.56 20.08 -13.94
C GLY A 33 10.63 19.53 -12.51
N ARG A 34 10.70 20.39 -11.48
CA ARG A 34 10.49 20.03 -10.07
C ARG A 34 9.04 20.24 -9.70
N ILE A 35 8.43 19.22 -9.13
CA ILE A 35 7.06 19.26 -8.64
C ILE A 35 7.03 19.05 -7.13
N THR A 36 6.08 19.72 -6.49
CA THR A 36 5.72 19.46 -5.10
C THR A 36 4.36 18.77 -5.10
N VAL A 37 4.34 17.55 -4.59
CA VAL A 37 3.12 16.74 -4.45
C VAL A 37 2.71 16.73 -2.99
N ASP A 38 1.44 17.04 -2.75
CA ASP A 38 0.85 16.87 -1.44
C ASP A 38 0.35 15.43 -1.26
N GLU A 39 0.97 14.68 -0.36
CA GLU A 39 0.61 13.29 -0.05
C GLU A 39 -0.61 13.16 0.87
N THR A 40 -1.01 14.27 1.51
CA THR A 40 -2.17 14.31 2.40
C THR A 40 -3.47 14.57 1.65
N HIS A 41 -3.36 15.01 0.39
CA HIS A 41 -4.47 15.27 -0.49
C HIS A 41 -5.38 14.04 -0.62
N PRO A 42 -6.72 14.18 -0.50
CA PRO A 42 -7.65 13.05 -0.52
C PRO A 42 -7.63 12.28 -1.85
N ALA A 43 -7.25 12.94 -2.95
CA ALA A 43 -7.08 12.31 -4.25
C ALA A 43 -5.73 11.57 -4.41
N TYR A 44 -4.82 11.64 -3.43
CA TYR A 44 -3.51 10.99 -3.53
C TYR A 44 -3.69 9.47 -3.52
N PRO A 45 -3.33 8.76 -4.60
CA PRO A 45 -3.53 7.32 -4.68
C PRO A 45 -2.65 6.62 -3.65
N ARG A 46 -3.29 6.11 -2.61
CA ARG A 46 -2.66 5.22 -1.63
C ARG A 46 -2.65 3.83 -2.25
N ALA A 47 -1.52 3.12 -2.13
CA ALA A 47 -1.44 1.73 -2.56
C ALA A 47 -2.63 0.98 -1.96
N LYS A 48 -3.42 0.31 -2.81
CA LYS A 48 -4.56 -0.46 -2.33
C LYS A 48 -3.99 -1.58 -1.44
N PRO A 49 -4.52 -1.75 -0.22
CA PRO A 49 -4.12 -2.89 0.60
C PRO A 49 -4.35 -4.17 -0.20
N GLY A 50 -3.32 -5.00 -0.32
CA GLY A 50 -3.47 -6.30 -0.96
C GLY A 50 -4.50 -7.16 -0.23
N LEU A 51 -4.98 -8.22 -0.87
CA LEU A 51 -6.02 -9.10 -0.30
C LEU A 51 -5.61 -9.68 1.06
N GLY A 52 -4.34 -10.01 1.26
CA GLY A 52 -3.76 -10.41 2.54
C GLY A 52 -3.72 -9.31 3.58
N ASP A 53 -3.51 -8.05 3.19
CA ASP A 53 -3.59 -6.88 4.07
C ASP A 53 -5.03 -6.61 4.54
N MET A 54 -6.00 -6.75 3.62
CA MET A 54 -7.43 -6.64 3.97
C MET A 54 -7.88 -7.73 4.93
N VAL A 55 -7.45 -8.98 4.70
CA VAL A 55 -7.74 -10.11 5.61
C VAL A 55 -7.05 -9.90 6.96
N ALA A 56 -5.82 -9.38 6.98
CA ALA A 56 -5.11 -9.06 8.22
C ALA A 56 -5.81 -7.95 9.02
N ALA A 57 -6.27 -6.90 8.34
CA ALA A 57 -7.00 -5.81 8.94
C ALA A 57 -8.35 -6.28 9.50
N GLY A 58 -9.09 -7.11 8.76
CA GLY A 58 -10.35 -7.70 9.21
C GLY A 58 -10.16 -8.61 10.43
N LEU A 59 -9.16 -9.48 10.43
CA LEU A 59 -8.85 -10.34 11.58
C LEU A 59 -8.42 -9.52 12.80
N SER A 60 -7.64 -8.45 12.60
CA SER A 60 -7.22 -7.55 13.68
C SER A 60 -8.41 -6.76 14.26
N ALA A 61 -9.38 -6.36 13.42
CA ALA A 61 -10.60 -5.68 13.87
C ALA A 61 -11.48 -6.56 14.76
N VAL A 62 -11.44 -7.88 14.56
CA VAL A 62 -12.13 -8.87 15.40
C VAL A 62 -11.25 -9.26 16.62
N GLY A 63 -10.08 -8.64 16.79
CA GLY A 63 -9.17 -8.86 17.92
C GLY A 63 -8.29 -10.11 17.79
N ILE A 64 -8.25 -10.73 16.61
CA ILE A 64 -7.36 -11.85 16.27
C ILE A 64 -6.05 -11.25 15.73
N THR A 65 -5.18 -10.85 16.66
CA THR A 65 -3.83 -10.38 16.30
C THR A 65 -2.86 -11.55 16.21
N LYS A 66 -1.78 -11.37 15.43
CA LYS A 66 -0.70 -12.37 15.29
C LYS A 66 -0.15 -12.79 16.67
N GLU A 67 -0.02 -11.84 17.58
CA GLU A 67 0.45 -12.05 18.95
C GLU A 67 -0.49 -12.96 19.75
N ARG A 68 -1.80 -12.73 19.65
CA ARG A 68 -2.79 -13.58 20.35
C ARG A 68 -2.86 -14.98 19.79
N VAL A 69 -2.76 -15.13 18.47
CA VAL A 69 -2.76 -16.45 17.82
C VAL A 69 -1.47 -17.21 18.16
N SER A 70 -0.32 -16.55 18.13
CA SER A 70 0.95 -17.16 18.53
C SER A 70 0.99 -17.54 20.02
N ALA A 71 0.43 -16.70 20.89
CA ALA A 71 0.30 -17.02 22.32
C ALA A 71 -0.66 -18.18 22.58
N ALA A 72 -1.79 -18.24 21.88
CA ALA A 72 -2.77 -19.32 22.01
C ALA A 72 -2.29 -20.66 21.45
N LEU A 73 -1.52 -20.64 20.36
CA LEU A 73 -0.97 -21.84 19.72
C LEU A 73 0.39 -22.26 20.29
N GLY A 74 1.01 -21.46 21.16
CA GLY A 74 2.34 -21.73 21.72
C GLY A 74 3.46 -21.72 20.67
N VAL A 75 3.23 -21.13 19.50
CA VAL A 75 4.20 -21.09 18.39
C VAL A 75 4.83 -19.71 18.26
N LYS A 76 6.17 -19.67 18.27
CA LYS A 76 6.95 -18.42 18.11
C LYS A 76 6.73 -17.74 16.76
N ASP A 77 6.41 -18.49 15.71
CA ASP A 77 6.03 -17.96 14.39
C ASP A 77 4.83 -18.74 13.86
N CYS A 78 3.66 -18.09 13.77
CA CYS A 78 2.45 -18.68 13.20
C CYS A 78 2.49 -18.78 11.66
N GLY A 79 3.57 -18.33 11.01
CA GLY A 79 3.67 -18.21 9.56
C GLY A 79 2.68 -17.20 8.95
N CYS A 80 2.03 -16.38 9.77
CA CYS A 80 0.96 -15.48 9.33
C CYS A 80 1.45 -14.44 8.31
N THR A 81 2.71 -14.00 8.41
CA THR A 81 3.33 -13.09 7.43
C THR A 81 3.50 -13.76 6.07
N LYS A 82 4.04 -14.99 6.02
CA LYS A 82 4.16 -15.75 4.76
C LYS A 82 2.80 -16.00 4.09
N ARG A 83 1.76 -16.26 4.90
CA ARG A 83 0.39 -16.46 4.40
C ARG A 83 -0.23 -15.16 3.88
N GLN A 84 0.01 -14.02 4.53
CA GLN A 84 -0.41 -12.71 4.04
C GLN A 84 0.26 -12.36 2.72
N GLU A 85 1.57 -12.60 2.60
CA GLU A 85 2.32 -12.36 1.36
C GLU A 85 1.84 -13.25 0.22
N ALA A 86 1.55 -14.54 0.50
CA ALA A 86 0.96 -15.45 -0.46
C ALA A 86 -0.44 -14.99 -0.90
N LEU A 87 -1.29 -14.56 0.03
CA LEU A 87 -2.62 -14.00 -0.29
C LEU A 87 -2.51 -12.70 -1.08
N ASN A 88 -1.53 -11.85 -0.79
CA ASN A 88 -1.26 -10.62 -1.54
C ASN A 88 -0.77 -10.94 -2.97
N ALA A 89 0.06 -11.97 -3.14
CA ALA A 89 0.49 -12.43 -4.47
C ALA A 89 -0.68 -13.02 -5.28
N ILE A 90 -1.55 -13.81 -4.63
CA ILE A 90 -2.77 -14.35 -5.26
C ILE A 90 -3.76 -13.25 -5.59
N GLY A 91 -3.96 -12.28 -4.68
CA GLY A 91 -4.80 -11.11 -4.89
C GLY A 91 -4.36 -10.31 -6.12
N ARG A 92 -3.06 -10.01 -6.23
CA ARG A 92 -2.49 -9.36 -7.43
C ARG A 92 -2.77 -10.14 -8.72
N LYS A 93 -2.71 -11.48 -8.68
CA LYS A 93 -3.00 -12.35 -9.83
C LYS A 93 -4.49 -12.39 -10.19
N LEU A 94 -5.38 -12.17 -9.23
CA LEU A 94 -6.83 -12.12 -9.39
C LEU A 94 -7.37 -10.70 -9.63
N GLY A 95 -6.50 -9.69 -9.71
CA GLY A 95 -6.89 -8.28 -9.90
C GLY A 95 -7.41 -7.57 -8.64
N ILE A 96 -7.19 -8.15 -7.46
CA ILE A 96 -7.53 -7.57 -6.16
C ILE A 96 -6.23 -7.19 -5.43
N GLY A 97 -5.86 -5.92 -5.54
CA GLY A 97 -4.61 -5.36 -5.01
C GLY A 97 -4.00 -4.40 -6.02
#